data_AF-A0A0A0BPR3-F1
#
_entry.id   AF-A0A0A0BPR3-F1
#
_cell.length_a   1.000
_cell.length_b   1.000
_cell.length_c   1.000
_cell.angle_alpha   90.00
_cell.angle_beta   90.00
_cell.angle_gamma   90.00
#
_symmetry.space_group_name_H-M   'P 1'
#
loop_
_entity.id
_entity.type
_entity.pdbx_description
1 polymer ?
#
loop_
_entity_poly.entity_id
_entity_poly.type
_entity_poly.pdbx_seq_one_letter_code
_entity_poly.pdbx_strand_id
1 'polypeptide(L)' 'MSMDTVPMQRSTEPLTRRERVILSNLDEDVTLEEIATRLFVTRNTVKSQVRSVYKKLGVSNRAEAVACAREIGLR' A
#
# COMPACT_ATOMS: atom_id res chain seq x y z
N MET A 1 -10.05 -7.27 -32.62
CA MET A 1 -9.01 -6.36 -32.11
C MET A 1 -8.87 -6.63 -30.63
N SER A 2 -7.74 -7.24 -30.28
CA SER A 2 -7.39 -7.69 -28.94
C SER A 2 -7.33 -6.51 -27.98
N MET A 3 -8.07 -6.59 -26.88
CA MET A 3 -7.66 -5.94 -25.64
C MET A 3 -7.12 -7.06 -24.77
N ASP A 4 -5.80 -7.24 -24.82
CA ASP A 4 -5.09 -8.06 -23.85
C ASP A 4 -5.30 -7.44 -22.47
N THR A 5 -6.27 -7.99 -21.73
CA THR A 5 -6.46 -7.69 -20.32
C THR A 5 -5.21 -8.20 -19.58
N VAL A 6 -4.29 -7.28 -19.30
CA VAL A 6 -3.09 -7.57 -18.51
C VAL A 6 -3.55 -8.19 -17.18
N PRO A 7 -3.12 -9.42 -16.83
CA PRO A 7 -3.43 -9.97 -15.53
C PRO A 7 -2.69 -9.12 -14.49
N MET A 8 -3.42 -8.22 -13.83
CA MET A 8 -2.94 -7.46 -12.69
C MET A 8 -2.57 -8.49 -11.63
N GLN A 9 -1.28 -8.76 -11.49
CA GLN A 9 -0.72 -9.74 -10.57
C GLN A 9 -1.05 -9.33 -9.14
N ARG A 10 -2.27 -9.60 -8.69
CA ARG A 10 -2.62 -9.54 -7.28
C ARG A 10 -1.82 -10.67 -6.66
N SER A 11 -0.80 -10.29 -5.90
CA SER A 11 -0.10 -11.26 -5.07
C SER A 11 -1.18 -11.91 -4.20
N THR A 12 -1.31 -13.23 -4.25
CA THR A 12 -2.35 -13.96 -3.49
C THR A 12 -2.10 -13.93 -1.98
N GLU A 13 -1.00 -13.32 -1.55
CA GLU A 13 -0.65 -13.16 -0.15
C GLU A 13 -1.41 -12.00 0.50
N PRO A 14 -2.12 -12.24 1.61
CA PRO A 14 -2.78 -11.17 2.34
C PRO A 14 -1.75 -10.18 2.91
N LEU A 15 -2.19 -8.92 3.06
CA LEU A 15 -1.40 -7.90 3.75
C LEU A 15 -1.19 -8.30 5.21
N THR A 16 0.05 -8.25 5.67
CA THR A 16 0.41 -8.41 7.07
C THR A 16 -0.21 -7.29 7.91
N ARG A 17 -0.25 -7.48 9.24
CA ARG A 17 -0.75 -6.45 10.16
C ARG A 17 0.00 -5.11 10.01
N ARG A 18 1.33 -5.16 9.83
CA ARG A 18 2.15 -3.96 9.63
C ARG A 18 1.84 -3.26 8.30
N GLU A 19 1.70 -4.02 7.23
CA GLU A 19 1.34 -3.49 5.91
C GLU A 19 -0.04 -2.84 5.91
N ARG A 20 -1.02 -3.41 6.62
CA ARG A 20 -2.33 -2.78 6.81
C ARG A 20 -2.24 -1.46 7.57
N VAL A 21 -1.46 -1.40 8.65
CA VAL A 21 -1.23 -0.15 9.39
C VAL A 21 -0.60 0.93 8.49
N ILE A 22 0.37 0.55 7.66
CA ILE A 22 0.97 1.47 6.68
C ILE A 22 -0.09 1.95 5.69
N LEU A 23 -0.88 1.04 5.12
CA LEU A 23 -1.94 1.37 4.18
C LEU A 23 -2.97 2.33 4.78
N SER A 24 -3.42 2.10 6.01
CA SER A 24 -4.35 3.01 6.70
C SER A 24 -3.77 4.41 6.91
N ASN A 25 -2.46 4.54 7.16
CA ASN A 25 -1.84 5.86 7.26
C ASN A 25 -1.66 6.54 5.89
N LEU A 26 -1.61 5.81 4.77
CA LEU A 26 -1.50 6.42 3.44
C LEU A 26 -2.76 7.21 3.04
N ASP A 27 -3.89 6.97 3.68
CA ASP A 27 -5.14 7.68 3.41
C ASP A 27 -5.19 9.11 4.02
N GLU A 28 -4.32 9.45 4.99
CA GLU A 28 -4.44 10.67 5.81
C GLU A 28 -3.63 11.90 5.31
N ASP A 29 -3.22 11.95 4.04
CA ASP A 29 -2.32 13.01 3.51
C ASP A 29 -1.00 13.21 4.29
N VAL A 30 -0.58 12.21 5.07
CA VAL A 30 0.68 12.23 5.84
C VAL A 30 1.88 11.78 5.01
N THR A 31 3.03 12.37 5.31
CA THR A 31 4.34 12.04 4.74
C THR A 31 4.90 10.73 5.29
N LEU A 32 5.86 10.13 4.59
CA LEU A 32 6.54 8.91 5.07
C LEU A 32 7.34 9.16 6.37
N GLU A 33 7.77 10.40 6.61
CA GLU A 33 8.44 10.81 7.85
C GLU A 33 7.47 10.85 9.02
N GLU A 34 6.27 11.41 8.84
CA GLU A 34 5.24 11.41 9.89
C GLU A 34 4.78 10.00 10.24
N ILE A 35 4.60 9.14 9.23
CA ILE A 35 4.30 7.71 9.44
C ILE A 35 5.43 7.04 10.24
N ALA A 36 6.68 7.34 9.91
CA ALA A 36 7.84 6.77 10.59
C ALA A 36 7.86 7.17 12.07
N THR A 37 7.61 8.45 12.36
CA THR A 37 7.49 8.98 13.72
C THR A 37 6.34 8.33 14.49
N ARG A 38 5.15 8.24 13.90
CA ARG A 38 3.96 7.60 14.53
C ARG A 38 4.19 6.14 14.86
N LEU A 39 4.95 5.43 14.02
CA LEU A 39 5.23 4.00 14.17
C LEU A 39 6.54 3.70 14.90
N PHE A 40 7.28 4.73 15.36
CA PHE A 40 8.58 4.59 16.02
C PHE A 40 9.59 3.77 15.20
N VAL A 41 9.62 3.99 13.88
CA VAL A 41 10.54 3.34 12.94
C VAL A 41 11.27 4.38 12.09
N THR A 42 12.23 3.94 11.29
CA THR A 42 12.89 4.84 10.33
C THR A 42 12.04 5.06 9.08
N ARG A 43 12.23 6.20 8.41
CA ARG A 43 11.66 6.49 7.09
C ARG A 43 11.95 5.40 6.06
N ASN A 44 13.15 4.82 6.07
CA ASN A 44 13.50 3.73 5.17
C ASN A 44 12.68 2.47 5.44
N THR A 45 12.41 2.17 6.71
CA THR A 45 11.54 1.06 7.11
C THR A 45 10.12 1.25 6.60
N VAL A 46 9.58 2.47 6.67
CA VAL A 46 8.27 2.81 6.07
C VAL A 46 8.33 2.66 4.55
N LYS A 47 9.35 3.21 3.88
CA LYS A 47 9.51 3.13 2.42
C LYS A 47 9.54 1.67 1.92
N SER A 48 10.25 0.78 2.62
CA SER A 48 10.28 -0.65 2.28
C SER A 48 8.93 -1.33 2.49
N GLN A 49 8.21 -0.99 3.55
CA GLN A 49 6.85 -1.52 3.78
C GLN A 49 5.87 -1.04 2.72
N VAL A 50 5.91 0.25 2.34
CA VAL A 50 5.07 0.81 1.26
C VAL A 50 5.32 0.08 -0.06
N ARG A 51 6.58 -0.20 -0.41
CA ARG A 51 6.91 -1.01 -1.59
C ARG A 51 6.33 -2.41 -1.54
N SER A 52 6.36 -3.06 -0.38
CA SER A 52 5.76 -4.37 -0.19
C SER A 52 4.24 -4.31 -0.36
N VAL A 53 3.59 -3.30 0.24
CA VAL A 53 2.15 -3.04 0.07
C VAL A 53 1.80 -2.87 -1.41
N TYR A 54 2.54 -2.01 -2.13
CA TYR A 54 2.30 -1.75 -3.55
C TYR A 54 2.43 -3.01 -4.39
N LYS A 55 3.49 -3.79 -4.17
CA LYS A 55 3.69 -5.08 -4.84
C LYS A 55 2.55 -6.05 -4.55
N LYS A 56 2.07 -6.12 -3.31
CA LYS A 56 0.99 -7.04 -2.92
C LYS A 56 -0.37 -6.65 -3.49
N LEU A 57 -0.66 -5.35 -3.51
CA LEU A 57 -1.89 -4.80 -4.10
C LEU A 57 -1.83 -4.75 -5.64
N GLY A 58 -0.64 -4.90 -6.24
CA GLY A 58 -0.45 -4.78 -7.69
C GLY A 58 -0.58 -3.34 -8.20
N VAL A 59 -0.22 -2.36 -7.37
CA VAL A 59 -0.33 -0.93 -7.66
C VAL A 59 1.05 -0.28 -7.72
N SER A 60 1.13 0.88 -8.37
CA SER A 60 2.40 1.59 -8.60
C SER A 60 2.54 2.88 -7.80
N ASN A 61 1.44 3.43 -7.29
CA ASN A 61 1.45 4.72 -6.61
C ASN A 61 0.49 4.76 -5.41
N ARG A 62 0.61 5.86 -4.64
CA ARG A 62 -0.17 6.08 -3.42
C ARG A 62 -1.67 6.15 -3.72
N ALA A 63 -2.07 6.88 -4.76
CA ALA A 63 -3.48 7.07 -5.09
C ALA A 63 -4.16 5.73 -5.41
N GLU A 64 -3.50 4.87 -6.18
CA GLU A 64 -3.97 3.52 -6.47
C GLU A 64 -4.04 2.65 -5.21
N ALA A 65 -3.05 2.73 -4.32
CA ALA A 65 -3.07 1.99 -3.05
C ALA A 65 -4.24 2.41 -2.16
N VAL A 66 -4.49 3.71 -2.03
CA VAL A 66 -5.61 4.31 -1.29
C VAL A 66 -6.95 3.90 -1.91
N ALA A 67 -7.08 3.95 -3.24
CA ALA A 67 -8.27 3.49 -3.93
C ALA A 67 -8.55 2.01 -3.66
N CYS A 68 -7.52 1.16 -3.78
CA CYS A 68 -7.63 -0.27 -3.50
C CYS A 68 -8.02 -0.54 -2.04
N ALA A 69 -7.45 0.19 -1.07
CA ALA A 69 -7.79 0.08 0.35
C ALA A 69 -9.27 0.34 0.62
N ARG A 70 -9.86 1.32 -0.08
CA ARG A 70 -11.30 1.65 -0.01
C ARG A 70 -12.18 0.56 -0.61
N GLU A 71 -11.76 -0.03 -1.73
CA GLU A 71 -12.50 -1.11 -2.40
C GLU A 71 -12.56 -2.39 -1.54
N ILE A 72 -11.50 -2.70 -0.80
CA ILE A 72 -11.40 -3.92 0.03
C ILE A 72 -11.87 -3.73 1.48
N GLY A 73 -12.45 -2.56 1.81
CA GLY A 73 -13.03 -2.29 3.13
C GLY A 73 -12.01 -2.24 4.27
N LEU A 74 -10.75 -1.89 3.99
CA LEU A 74 -9.71 -1.69 5.01
C LEU A 74 -9.72 -0.28 5.62
N ARG A 75 -10.88 0.38 5.57
CA ARG A 75 -11.13 1.74 6.08
C ARG A 75 -12.12 1.69 7.24
#